data_AF-A0A968MIE3-F1
#
_entry.id   AF-A0A968MIE3-F1
#
_cell.length_a   1.000
_cell.length_b   1.000
_cell.length_c   1.000
_cell.angle_alpha   90.00
_cell.angle_beta   90.00
_cell.angle_gamma   90.00
#
_symmetry.space_group_name_H-M   'P 1'
#
loop_
_entity.id
_entity.type
_entity.pdbx_description
1 polymer ?
#
loop_
_entity_poly.entity_id
_entity_poly.type
_entity_poly.pdbx_seq_one_letter_code
_entity_poly.pdbx_strand_id
1 'polypeptide(L)' 'MQKTSILIIYTGGTIGMVQNRDTGVLTPFRFDNILDEVPELNKYGFTLSS' A
#
# COMPACT_ATOMS: atom_id res chain seq x y z
N MET A 1 -1.43 -12.28 24.99
CA MET A 1 -1.29 -12.88 23.65
C MET A 1 -0.22 -12.11 22.91
N GLN A 2 0.76 -12.78 22.30
CA GLN A 2 1.75 -12.13 21.43
C GLN A 2 1.00 -11.60 20.20
N LYS A 3 1.20 -10.33 19.85
CA LYS A 3 0.58 -9.73 18.66
C LYS A 3 1.39 -10.18 17.44
N THR A 4 0.73 -10.80 16.46
CA THR A 4 1.41 -11.24 15.23
C THR A 4 1.83 -10.03 14.41
N SER A 5 3.11 -9.97 14.05
CA SER A 5 3.68 -8.92 13.18
C SER A 5 3.92 -9.48 11.78
N ILE A 6 3.57 -8.70 10.76
CA ILE A 6 3.79 -9.04 9.34
C ILE A 6 4.71 -7.97 8.76
N LEU A 7 5.77 -8.40 8.08
CA LEU A 7 6.65 -7.53 7.31
C LEU A 7 6.19 -7.53 5.85
N ILE A 8 5.88 -6.36 5.31
CA ILE A 8 5.55 -6.17 3.90
C ILE A 8 6.71 -5.43 3.25
N ILE A 9 7.32 -6.04 2.22
CA ILE A 9 8.37 -5.41 1.42
C ILE A 9 7.83 -5.21 0.02
N TYR A 10 7.60 -3.96 -0.35
CA TYR A 10 7.18 -3.59 -1.70
C TYR A 10 8.38 -3.15 -2.53
N THR A 11 8.75 -3.95 -3.52
CA THR A 11 9.93 -3.72 -4.38
C THR A 11 9.60 -3.00 -5.69
N GLY A 12 8.34 -2.58 -5.91
CA GLY A 12 7.89 -1.94 -7.14
C GLY A 12 7.00 -2.85 -8.02
N GLY A 13 6.84 -2.46 -9.29
CA GLY A 13 5.98 -3.15 -10.27
C GLY A 13 4.60 -2.50 -10.43
N THR A 14 3.82 -2.97 -11.43
CA THR A 14 2.56 -2.34 -11.87
C THR A 14 1.47 -2.26 -10.80
N ILE A 15 1.49 -3.14 -9.79
CA ILE A 15 0.55 -3.10 -8.65
C ILE A 15 0.66 -1.79 -7.86
N GLY A 16 1.83 -1.13 -7.89
CA GLY A 16 1.98 0.17 -7.27
C GLY A 16 2.15 1.32 -8.22
N MET A 17 1.51 1.22 -9.38
CA MET A 17 1.37 2.35 -10.29
C MET A 17 -0.07 2.84 -10.28
N VAL A 18 -0.27 4.09 -9.90
CA VAL A 18 -1.54 4.80 -10.00
C VAL A 18 -1.53 5.70 -11.23
N GLN A 19 -2.66 5.76 -11.93
CA GLN A 19 -2.80 6.67 -13.05
C GLN A 19 -2.95 8.10 -12.52
N ASN A 20 -2.00 8.97 -12.86
CA ASN A 20 -2.10 10.38 -12.55
C ASN A 20 -3.28 10.97 -13.35
N ARG A 21 -4.26 11.56 -12.66
CA ARG A 21 -5.48 12.11 -13.29
C ARG A 21 -5.21 13.30 -14.23
N ASP A 22 -4.14 14.04 -14.00
CA ASP A 22 -3.82 15.25 -14.77
C ASP A 22 -3.03 14.91 -16.04
N THR A 23 -2.16 13.90 -15.98
CA THR A 23 -1.26 13.53 -17.10
C THR A 23 -1.64 12.24 -17.81
N GLY A 24 -2.47 11.40 -17.20
CA GLY A 24 -2.85 10.07 -17.69
C GLY A 24 -1.72 9.02 -17.61
N VAL A 25 -0.54 9.40 -17.12
CA VAL A 25 0.64 8.52 -17.01
C VAL A 25 0.58 7.69 -15.73
N LEU A 26 1.09 6.45 -15.80
CA LEU A 26 1.28 5.59 -14.63
C LEU A 26 2.46 6.11 -13.80
N THR A 27 2.17 6.55 -12.59
CA THR A 27 3.18 7.00 -11.61
C THR A 27 3.23 6.03 -10.43
N PRO A 28 4.42 5.74 -9.89
CA PRO A 28 4.51 4.90 -8.69
C PRO A 28 3.81 5.60 -7.51
N PHE A 29 2.90 4.90 -6.83
CA PHE A 29 2.29 5.41 -5.60
C PHE A 29 3.27 5.27 -4.43
N ARG A 30 3.20 6.21 -3.49
CA ARG A 30 4.04 6.17 -2.28
C ARG A 30 3.50 5.09 -1.35
N PHE A 31 4.32 4.12 -0.95
CA PHE A 31 3.88 3.01 -0.10
C PHE A 31 3.21 3.47 1.22
N ASP A 32 3.55 4.65 1.71
CA ASP A 32 2.86 5.32 2.83
C ASP A 32 1.33 5.40 2.65
N ASN A 33 0.86 5.43 1.40
CA ASN A 33 -0.55 5.51 1.01
C ASN A 33 -1.13 4.12 0.64
N ILE A 34 -0.44 3.00 0.93
CA ILE A 34 -0.93 1.64 0.64
C ILE A 34 -2.32 1.38 1.23
N LEU A 35 -2.66 2.01 2.35
CA LEU A 35 -3.98 1.88 2.98
C LEU A 35 -5.08 2.62 2.22
N ASP A 36 -4.75 3.65 1.45
CA ASP A 36 -5.70 4.38 0.61
C ASP A 36 -5.99 3.57 -0.67
N GLU A 37 -4.97 2.93 -1.22
CA GLU A 37 -5.07 2.12 -2.45
C GLU A 37 -5.58 0.69 -2.18
N VAL A 38 -5.25 0.12 -1.01
CA VAL A 38 -5.64 -1.23 -0.58
C VAL A 38 -6.31 -1.17 0.80
N PRO A 39 -7.53 -0.60 0.88
CA PRO A 39 -8.27 -0.45 2.14
C PRO A 39 -8.63 -1.80 2.79
N GLU A 40 -8.56 -2.91 2.06
CA GLU A 40 -8.71 -4.27 2.57
C GLU A 40 -7.74 -4.58 3.70
N LEU A 41 -6.53 -4.00 3.69
CA LEU A 41 -5.53 -4.22 4.74
C LEU A 41 -6.03 -3.79 6.13
N ASN A 42 -6.91 -2.78 6.20
CA ASN A 42 -7.52 -2.33 7.46
C ASN A 42 -8.50 -3.36 8.05
N LYS A 43 -9.05 -4.28 7.24
CA LYS A 43 -10.05 -5.26 7.69
C LYS A 43 -9.46 -6.36 8.56
N TYR A 44 -8.14 -6.53 8.56
CA TYR A 44 -7.48 -7.64 9.23
C TYR A 44 -6.99 -7.33 10.66
N GLY A 45 -7.29 -6.13 11.19
CA GLY A 45 -6.99 -5.78 12.59
C GLY A 45 -5.49 -5.64 12.91
N PHE A 46 -4.65 -5.50 11.88
CA PHE A 46 -3.22 -5.25 12.04
C PHE A 46 -2.94 -3.75 12.21
N THR A 47 -1.92 -3.42 12.99
CA THR A 47 -1.39 -2.05 13.05
C THR A 47 -0.29 -1.96 12.01
N LEU A 48 -0.53 -1.19 10.94
CA LEU A 48 0.50 -0.90 9.95
C LEU A 48 1.38 0.22 10.50
N SER A 49 2.69 -0.01 10.54
CA SER A 49 3.69 0.98 10.93
C SER A 49 4.76 1.04 9.85
N SER A 50 5.04 2.24 9.34
CA SER A 50 6.12 2.55 8.39
C SER A 50 7.44 2.76 9.11
#